data_AF-A0A6C0HCJ3-F1
#
_entry.id   AF-A0A6C0HCJ3-F1
#
_cell.length_a   1.000
_cell.length_b   1.000
_cell.length_c   1.000
_cell.angle_alpha   90.00
_cell.angle_beta   90.00
_cell.angle_gamma   90.00
#
_symmetry.space_group_name_H-M   'P 1'
#
loop_
_entity.id
_entity.type
_entity.pdbx_description
1 polymer ?
#
loop_
_entity_poly.entity_id
_entity_poly.type
_entity_poly.pdbx_seq_one_letter_code
_entity_poly.pdbx_strand_id
1 'polypeptide(L)'
;MASYPLLKDIDIINNKFMYDIDTIEWNIQNACLSLRVLLRNQRLTPYICAKYVVFGGRNGQYADCCEDSWISVGEVLNYQSHITMEDMIEARKIVKEEYEREEKERKKMVEEEAWV
;
A
#
# COMPACT_ATOMS: atom_id res chain seq x y z
N MET A 1 -5.55 -19.22 -9.43
CA MET A 1 -4.99 -18.25 -8.46
C MET A 1 -3.58 -17.96 -8.89
N ALA A 2 -3.23 -16.70 -9.14
CA ALA A 2 -1.84 -16.34 -9.36
C ALA A 2 -1.06 -16.64 -8.07
N SER A 3 0.04 -17.39 -8.18
CA SER A 3 0.93 -17.68 -7.05
C SER A 3 2.05 -16.67 -7.09
N TYR A 4 1.98 -15.65 -6.23
CA TYR A 4 3.06 -14.68 -6.10
C TYR A 4 4.17 -15.23 -5.19
N PRO A 5 5.45 -14.98 -5.49
CA PRO A 5 6.53 -15.35 -4.60
C PRO A 5 6.43 -14.55 -3.30
N LEU A 6 6.69 -15.21 -2.17
CA LEU A 6 6.84 -14.55 -0.87
C LEU A 6 8.20 -13.85 -0.83
N LEU A 7 8.19 -12.53 -0.85
CA LEU A 7 9.40 -11.71 -0.86
C LEU A 7 9.80 -11.32 0.56
N LYS A 8 11.10 -11.16 0.77
CA LYS A 8 11.69 -10.52 1.95
C LYS A 8 12.36 -9.20 1.54
N ASP A 9 12.64 -8.35 2.52
CA ASP A 9 13.35 -7.08 2.27
C ASP A 9 14.66 -7.26 1.49
N ILE A 10 15.40 -8.34 1.76
CA ILE A 10 16.65 -8.65 1.05
C ILE A 10 16.42 -8.92 -0.45
N ASP A 11 15.29 -9.53 -0.81
CA ASP A 11 14.91 -9.80 -2.19
C ASP A 11 14.57 -8.49 -2.92
N ILE A 12 13.92 -7.56 -2.23
CA ILE A 12 13.61 -6.21 -2.74
C ILE A 12 14.87 -5.37 -2.94
N ILE A 13 15.81 -5.43 -1.99
CA ILE A 13 17.09 -4.70 -2.03
C ILE A 13 17.97 -5.21 -3.18
N ASN A 14 18.05 -6.53 -3.36
CA ASN A 14 18.90 -7.16 -4.37
C ASN A 14 18.32 -7.06 -5.78
N ASN A 15 17.00 -6.99 -5.92
CA ASN A 15 16.30 -6.99 -7.21
C ASN A 15 15.51 -5.70 -7.44
N LYS A 16 16.23 -4.58 -7.57
CA LYS A 16 15.62 -3.25 -7.73
C LYS A 16 14.83 -3.15 -9.03
N PHE A 17 13.62 -2.58 -8.93
CA PHE A 17 12.71 -2.36 -10.06
C PHE A 17 12.33 -3.63 -10.85
N MET A 18 12.45 -4.81 -10.23
CA MET A 18 12.22 -6.09 -10.90
C MET A 18 10.76 -6.55 -10.79
N TYR A 19 10.09 -6.24 -9.70
CA TYR A 19 8.77 -6.79 -9.40
C TYR A 19 7.65 -5.90 -9.96
N ASP A 20 6.64 -6.54 -10.53
CA ASP A 20 5.43 -5.87 -10.98
C ASP A 20 4.55 -5.44 -9.80
N ILE A 21 3.58 -4.58 -10.09
CA ILE A 21 2.72 -3.97 -9.08
C ILE A 21 1.82 -5.00 -8.38
N ASP A 22 1.33 -6.02 -9.09
CA ASP A 22 0.46 -7.03 -8.49
C ASP A 22 1.24 -7.90 -7.50
N THR A 23 2.48 -8.27 -7.85
CA THR A 23 3.41 -8.96 -6.94
C THR A 23 3.71 -8.10 -5.70
N ILE A 24 3.96 -6.80 -5.88
CA ILE A 24 4.23 -5.86 -4.78
C ILE A 24 3.00 -5.73 -3.87
N GLU A 25 1.82 -5.48 -4.44
CA GLU A 25 0.57 -5.31 -3.70
C GLU A 25 0.25 -6.57 -2.88
N TRP A 26 0.38 -7.74 -3.50
CA TRP A 26 0.16 -9.01 -2.81
C TRP A 26 1.13 -9.16 -1.64
N ASN A 27 2.41 -8.84 -1.82
CA ASN A 27 3.39 -8.96 -0.74
C ASN A 27 3.17 -7.92 0.35
N ILE A 28 2.71 -6.69 0.07
CA ILE A 28 2.36 -5.74 1.14
C ILE A 28 1.22 -6.28 2.03
N GLN A 29 0.25 -6.96 1.43
CA GLN A 29 -0.91 -7.48 2.14
C GLN A 29 -0.65 -8.80 2.88
N ASN A 30 0.30 -9.61 2.38
CA ASN A 30 0.49 -10.99 2.82
C ASN A 30 1.88 -11.27 3.39
N ALA A 31 2.84 -10.37 3.20
CA ALA A 31 4.20 -10.47 3.72
C ALA A 31 4.51 -9.23 4.56
N CYS A 32 5.20 -9.41 5.70
CA CYS A 32 5.72 -8.31 6.51
C CYS A 32 6.92 -7.66 5.80
N LEU A 33 6.67 -6.92 4.73
CA LEU A 33 7.70 -6.15 4.01
C LEU A 33 7.81 -4.75 4.59
N SER A 34 9.04 -4.24 4.71
CA SER A 34 9.24 -2.84 5.06
C SER A 34 8.78 -1.94 3.91
N LEU A 35 7.84 -1.04 4.22
CA LEU A 35 7.29 -0.11 3.26
C LEU A 35 8.34 0.89 2.76
N ARG A 36 9.30 1.26 3.61
CA ARG A 36 10.47 2.04 3.20
C ARG A 36 11.37 1.30 2.21
N VAL A 37 11.59 0.01 2.43
CA VAL A 37 12.43 -0.80 1.53
C VAL A 37 11.77 -0.86 0.15
N LEU A 38 10.46 -1.06 0.09
CA LEU A 38 9.69 -0.96 -1.16
C LEU A 38 9.80 0.42 -1.79
N LEU A 39 9.55 1.48 -1.01
CA LEU A 39 9.56 2.86 -1.49
C LEU A 39 10.92 3.28 -2.08
N ARG A 40 12.04 2.73 -1.59
CA ARG A 40 13.39 3.11 -2.04
C ARG A 40 13.92 2.26 -3.19
N ASN A 41 13.38 1.05 -3.40
CA ASN A 41 13.99 0.07 -4.29
C ASN A 41 13.07 -0.43 -5.41
N GLN A 42 11.77 -0.13 -5.34
CA GLN A 42 10.79 -0.46 -6.39
C GLN A 42 10.13 0.79 -6.94
N ARG A 43 9.57 0.66 -8.15
CA ARG A 43 8.81 1.72 -8.80
C ARG A 43 7.34 1.52 -8.46
N LEU A 44 6.87 2.26 -7.47
CA LEU A 44 5.49 2.18 -6.98
C LEU A 44 4.59 3.09 -7.81
N THR A 45 3.30 2.77 -7.85
CA THR A 45 2.28 3.65 -8.42
C THR A 45 1.78 4.64 -7.37
N PRO A 46 1.22 5.80 -7.78
CA PRO A 46 0.57 6.72 -6.86
C PRO A 46 -0.51 6.04 -6.00
N TYR A 47 -1.24 5.11 -6.60
CA TYR A 47 -2.26 4.31 -5.90
C TYR A 47 -1.66 3.47 -4.77
N ILE A 48 -0.61 2.68 -5.04
CA ILE A 48 0.04 1.87 -4.00
C ILE A 48 0.58 2.75 -2.88
N CYS A 49 1.21 3.88 -3.24
CA CYS A 49 1.72 4.83 -2.27
C CYS A 49 0.61 5.41 -1.38
N ALA A 50 -0.51 5.80 -1.96
CA ALA A 50 -1.65 6.37 -1.24
C ALA A 50 -2.40 5.33 -0.37
N LYS A 51 -2.54 4.09 -0.87
CA LYS A 51 -3.31 3.03 -0.21
C LYS A 51 -2.55 2.34 0.91
N TYR A 52 -1.27 2.06 0.69
CA TYR A 52 -0.49 1.18 1.56
C TYR A 52 0.71 1.85 2.24
N VAL A 53 1.37 2.80 1.56
CA VAL A 53 2.67 3.32 2.04
C VAL A 53 2.50 4.48 3.02
N VAL A 54 1.74 5.50 2.63
CA VAL A 54 1.58 6.69 3.46
C VAL A 54 0.79 6.32 4.72
N PHE A 55 1.38 6.58 5.90
CA PHE A 55 0.89 6.13 7.21
C PHE A 55 0.73 4.60 7.35
N GLY A 56 1.47 3.80 6.57
CA GLY A 56 1.32 2.33 6.57
C GLY A 56 -0.07 1.86 6.15
N GLY A 57 -0.76 2.66 5.34
CA GLY A 57 -2.13 2.42 4.89
C GLY A 57 -3.16 2.77 5.96
N ARG A 58 -4.17 1.91 6.15
CA ARG A 58 -5.28 2.18 7.07
C ARG A 58 -4.80 2.11 8.53
N ASN A 59 -4.43 3.26 9.10
CA ASN A 59 -3.92 3.39 10.48
C ASN A 59 -2.68 2.51 10.78
N GLY A 60 -1.75 2.39 9.84
CA GLY A 60 -0.55 1.58 10.03
C GLY A 60 -0.77 0.07 9.88
N GLN A 61 -1.89 -0.37 9.29
CA GLN A 61 -2.20 -1.78 9.08
C GLN A 61 -1.07 -2.56 8.40
N TYR A 62 -0.36 -1.94 7.45
CA TYR A 62 0.70 -2.56 6.65
C TYR A 62 2.10 -2.11 7.08
N ALA A 63 2.22 -1.32 8.15
CA ALA A 63 3.52 -0.91 8.67
C ALA A 63 4.17 -2.08 9.41
N ASP A 64 5.37 -2.49 8.98
CA ASP A 64 6.13 -3.54 9.67
C ASP A 64 6.85 -3.01 10.93
N CYS A 65 7.13 -1.71 10.97
CA CYS A 65 7.74 -1.06 12.13
C CYS A 65 7.13 0.32 12.41
N CYS A 66 7.33 0.84 13.63
CA CYS A 66 6.88 2.19 14.04
C CYS A 66 7.27 3.26 13.02
N GLU A 67 8.41 3.04 12.39
CA GLU A 67 9.08 3.87 11.43
C GLU A 67 8.41 3.94 10.05
N ASP A 68 7.70 2.88 9.65
CA ASP A 68 6.87 2.84 8.44
C ASP A 68 5.55 3.61 8.64
N SER A 69 5.07 3.73 9.89
CA SER A 69 3.87 4.51 10.23
C SER A 69 4.05 6.03 10.06
N TRP A 70 5.29 6.52 9.89
CA TRP A 70 5.61 7.94 9.72
C TRP A 70 5.96 8.34 8.29
N ILE A 71 5.85 7.43 7.31
CA ILE A 71 6.17 7.76 5.91
C ILE A 71 5.24 8.87 5.41
N SER A 72 5.83 10.00 5.05
CA SER A 72 5.12 11.18 4.57
C SER A 72 4.99 11.21 3.05
N VAL A 73 4.04 12.02 2.53
CA VAL A 73 3.96 12.29 1.09
C VAL A 73 5.25 12.92 0.56
N GLY A 74 5.89 13.79 1.35
CA GLY A 74 7.17 14.40 0.96
C GLY A 74 8.26 13.36 0.73
N GLU A 75 8.33 12.32 1.57
CA GLU A 75 9.25 11.21 1.35
C GLU A 75 8.90 10.40 0.11
N VAL A 76 7.61 10.17 -0.15
CA VAL A 76 7.18 9.50 -1.39
C VAL A 76 7.64 10.28 -2.60
N LEU A 77 7.40 11.59 -2.66
CA LEU A 77 7.82 12.44 -3.78
C LEU A 77 9.36 12.50 -3.93
N ASN A 78 10.09 12.39 -2.83
CA ASN A 78 11.55 12.36 -2.85
C ASN A 78 12.13 11.05 -3.42
N TYR A 79 11.56 9.89 -3.07
CA TYR A 79 12.05 8.59 -3.53
C TYR A 79 11.40 8.10 -4.84
N GLN A 80 10.20 8.59 -5.16
CA GLN A 80 9.43 8.23 -6.34
C GLN A 80 9.26 9.48 -7.21
N SER A 81 10.35 9.96 -7.79
CA SER A 81 10.38 11.23 -8.55
C SER A 81 9.50 11.25 -9.81
N HIS A 82 8.98 10.09 -10.24
CA HIS A 82 7.96 10.00 -11.29
C HIS A 82 6.54 10.28 -10.83
N ILE A 83 6.32 10.43 -9.52
CA ILE A 83 5.02 10.74 -8.92
C ILE A 83 4.99 12.23 -8.60
N THR A 84 3.93 12.92 -9.03
CA THR A 84 3.68 14.32 -8.69
C THR A 84 2.78 14.45 -7.46
N MET A 85 2.70 15.66 -6.90
CA MET A 85 1.77 15.93 -5.80
C MET A 85 0.32 15.75 -6.27
N GLU A 86 0.01 16.16 -7.50
CA GLU A 86 -1.28 16.01 -8.15
C GLU A 86 -1.69 14.53 -8.24
N ASP A 87 -0.77 13.65 -8.67
CA ASP A 87 -1.00 12.21 -8.72
C ASP A 87 -1.35 11.63 -7.33
N MET A 88 -0.65 12.09 -6.28
CA MET A 88 -0.92 11.66 -4.91
C MET A 88 -2.27 12.16 -4.40
N ILE A 89 -2.68 13.38 -4.77
CA ILE A 89 -4.00 13.93 -4.42
C ILE A 89 -5.11 13.13 -5.10
N GLU A 90 -4.95 12.81 -6.38
CA GLU A 90 -5.91 12.02 -7.14
C GLU A 90 -6.01 10.59 -6.59
N ALA A 91 -4.88 9.91 -6.39
CA ALA A 91 -4.82 8.58 -5.82
C ALA A 91 -5.50 8.52 -4.44
N ARG A 92 -5.28 9.54 -3.59
CA ARG A 92 -5.95 9.62 -2.28
C ARG A 92 -7.46 9.74 -2.37
N LYS A 93 -8.00 10.43 -3.38
CA LYS A 93 -9.46 10.50 -3.59
C LYS A 93 -10.02 9.12 -3.94
N ILE A 94 -9.38 8.42 -4.88
CA ILE A 94 -9.76 7.07 -5.30
C ILE A 94 -9.76 6.12 -4.08
N VAL A 95 -8.65 6.09 -3.34
CA VAL A 95 -8.49 5.24 -2.16
C VAL A 95 -9.52 5.58 -1.08
N LYS A 96 -9.83 6.86 -0.87
CA LYS A 96 -10.86 7.28 0.09
C LYS A 96 -12.25 6.77 -0.32
N GLU A 97 -12.61 6.90 -1.60
CA GLU A 97 -13.89 6.41 -2.13
C GLU A 97 -14.01 4.89 -2.03
N GLU A 98 -12.92 4.15 -2.29
CA GLU A 98 -12.85 2.70 -2.09
C GLU A 98 -13.10 2.33 -0.63
N TYR A 99 -12.41 2.99 0.31
CA TYR A 99 -12.60 2.72 1.74
C TYR A 99 -14.02 3.02 2.23
N GLU A 100 -14.62 4.12 1.77
CA GLU A 100 -16.01 4.45 2.11
C GLU A 100 -16.98 3.40 1.56
N ARG A 101 -16.70 2.83 0.38
CA ARG A 101 -17.50 1.74 -0.20
C ARG A 101 -17.36 0.45 0.61
N GLU A 102 -16.13 0.02 0.88
CA GLU A 102 -15.83 -1.18 1.68
C GLU A 102 -16.42 -1.10 3.10
N GLU A 103 -16.43 0.10 3.71
CA GLU A 103 -17.05 0.29 5.02
C GLU A 103 -18.58 0.18 4.97
N LYS A 104 -19.23 0.72 3.93
CA LYS A 104 -20.68 0.58 3.72
C LYS A 104 -21.06 -0.87 3.49
N GLU A 105 -20.31 -1.60 2.67
CA GLU A 105 -20.54 -3.02 2.40
C GLU A 105 -20.40 -3.86 3.68
N ARG A 106 -19.34 -3.62 4.46
CA ARG A 106 -19.14 -4.29 5.76
C ARG A 106 -20.28 -4.02 6.75
N LYS A 107 -20.75 -2.77 6.85
CA LYS A 107 -21.90 -2.43 7.71
C LYS A 107 -23.16 -3.15 7.28
N LYS A 108 -23.42 -3.21 5.97
CA LYS A 108 -24.57 -3.92 5.41
C LYS A 108 -24.52 -5.42 5.71
N MET A 109 -23.35 -6.06 5.59
CA MET A 109 -23.18 -7.48 5.94
C MET A 109 -23.43 -7.74 7.43
N VAL A 110 -22.89 -6.89 8.31
CA VAL A 110 -23.09 -7.02 9.76
C VAL A 110 -24.57 -6.83 10.14
N GLU A 111 -25.27 -5.89 9.49
CA GLU A 111 -26.71 -5.74 9.66
C GLU A 111 -27.45 -6.99 9.19
N GLU A 112 -27.18 -7.49 7.98
CA GLU A 112 -27.81 -8.71 7.44
C GLU A 112 -27.56 -9.95 8.33
N GLU A 113 -26.35 -10.13 8.87
CA GLU A 113 -26.01 -11.21 9.81
C GLU A 113 -26.69 -11.05 11.17
N ALA A 114 -26.99 -9.82 11.61
CA ALA A 114 -27.67 -9.58 12.89
C ALA A 114 -29.20 -9.88 12.84
N TRP A 115 -29.76 -10.06 11.65
CA TRP A 115 -31.18 -10.44 11.44
C TRP A 115 -31.38 -11.93 11.13
N VAL A 116 -30.32 -12.75 11.20
CA VAL A 116 -30.33 -14.22 11.06
C VAL A 116 -30.17 -14.87 12.43
#